data_AF-A0A2E0S9V4-F1
#
_entry.id   AF-A0A2E0S9V4-F1
#
_cell.length_a   1.000
_cell.length_b   1.000
_cell.length_c   1.000
_cell.angle_alpha   90.00
_cell.angle_beta   90.00
_cell.angle_gamma   90.00
#
_symmetry.space_group_name_H-M   'P 1'
#
loop_
_entity.id
_entity.type
_entity.pdbx_description
1 polymer ?
#
loop_
_entity_poly.entity_id
_entity_poly.type
_entity_poly.pdbx_seq_one_letter_code
_entity_poly.pdbx_strand_id
1 'polypeptide(L)' 'MFHSFDDDSPVNDMLRHEFFMQHALQQAQAAAAQDEVPVGAIIVHNHQIIAAAHNQREQLHDPTAHAEMIAIT' A
#
# COMPACT_ATOMS: atom_id res chain seq x y z
N MET A 1 1.80 -35.11 6.59
CA MET A 1 2.35 -33.79 6.22
C MET A 1 1.76 -33.46 4.86
N PHE A 2 0.57 -32.86 4.84
CA PHE A 2 -0.14 -32.48 3.61
C PHE A 2 0.25 -31.04 3.30
N HIS A 3 1.20 -30.85 2.38
CA HIS A 3 1.39 -29.55 1.75
C HIS A 3 0.33 -29.48 0.65
N SER A 4 -0.71 -28.67 0.84
CA SER A 4 -1.74 -28.43 -0.16
C SER A 4 -1.08 -27.88 -1.42
N PHE A 5 -1.33 -28.53 -2.56
CA PHE A 5 -0.75 -28.20 -3.87
C PHE A 5 -1.40 -26.97 -4.54
N ASP A 6 -2.19 -26.19 -3.80
CA ASP A 6 -2.98 -25.05 -4.30
C ASP A 6 -2.41 -23.67 -3.91
N ASP A 7 -1.37 -23.59 -3.08
CA ASP A 7 -0.88 -22.29 -2.56
C ASP A 7 -0.02 -21.50 -3.58
N ASP A 8 0.54 -22.18 -4.60
CA ASP A 8 1.51 -21.62 -5.55
C ASP A 8 0.90 -21.40 -6.95
N SER A 9 -0.39 -21.03 -7.02
CA SER A 9 -1.03 -20.70 -8.30
C SER A 9 -0.88 -19.21 -8.62
N PRO A 10 -0.54 -18.83 -9.88
CA PRO A 10 -0.37 -17.42 -10.27
C PRO A 10 -1.67 -16.60 -10.12
N VAL A 11 -2.82 -17.28 -10.09
CA VAL A 11 -4.13 -16.67 -9.83
C VAL A 11 -4.24 -16.17 -8.38
N ASN A 12 -3.72 -16.93 -7.42
CA ASN A 12 -3.72 -16.52 -6.01
C ASN A 12 -2.84 -15.28 -5.79
N ASP A 13 -1.69 -15.20 -6.44
CA ASP A 13 -0.80 -14.05 -6.37
C ASP A 13 -1.44 -12.79 -6.97
N MET A 14 -2.14 -12.93 -8.09
CA MET A 14 -2.83 -11.82 -8.74
C MET A 14 -4.00 -11.30 -7.88
N LEU A 15 -4.79 -12.19 -7.27
CA LEU A 15 -5.86 -11.82 -6.34
C LEU A 15 -5.32 -11.15 -5.06
N ARG A 16 -4.22 -11.67 -4.50
CA ARG A 16 -3.52 -11.03 -3.36
C ARG A 16 -2.99 -9.65 -3.75
N HIS A 17 -2.39 -9.53 -4.93
CA HIS A 17 -1.91 -8.25 -5.44
C HIS A 17 -3.04 -7.24 -5.63
N GLU A 18 -4.18 -7.65 -6.19
CA GLU A 18 -5.36 -6.79 -6.34
C GLU A 18 -5.88 -6.31 -4.97
N PHE A 19 -5.99 -7.21 -3.99
CA PHE A 19 -6.38 -6.87 -2.62
C PHE A 19 -5.46 -5.82 -1.99
N PHE A 20 -4.14 -6.00 -2.11
CA PHE A 20 -3.16 -5.05 -1.60
C PHE A 20 -3.21 -3.71 -2.37
N MET A 21 -3.33 -3.74 -3.70
CA MET A 21 -3.45 -2.52 -4.50
C MET A 21 -4.73 -1.74 -4.20
N GLN A 22 -5.85 -2.40 -3.88
CA GLN A 22 -7.05 -1.71 -3.41
C GLN A 22 -6.79 -0.91 -2.12
N HIS A 23 -6.01 -1.45 -1.18
CA HIS A 23 -5.59 -0.72 0.02
C HIS A 23 -4.67 0.48 -0.29
N ALA A 24 -3.74 0.33 -1.24
CA ALA A 24 -2.91 1.46 -1.69
C ALA A 24 -3.77 2.57 -2.33
N LEU A 25 -4.78 2.20 -3.13
CA LEU A 25 -5.72 3.15 -3.73
C LEU A 25 -6.59 3.87 -2.69
N GLN A 26 -6.97 3.20 -1.60
CA GLN A 26 -7.66 3.87 -0.48
C GLN A 26 -6.78 4.96 0.14
N GLN A 27 -5.48 4.72 0.28
CA GLN A 27 -4.54 5.75 0.75
C GLN A 27 -4.42 6.90 -0.25
N ALA A 28 -4.36 6.62 -1.55
CA ALA A 28 -4.34 7.66 -2.59
C ALA A 28 -5.62 8.52 -2.57
N GLN A 29 -6.79 7.92 -2.30
CA GLN A 29 -8.05 8.65 -2.12
C GLN A 29 -8.02 9.54 -0.87
N ALA A 30 -7.40 9.08 0.21
CA ALA A 30 -7.23 9.89 1.42
C ALA A 30 -6.34 11.12 1.16
N ALA A 31 -5.21 10.97 0.45
CA ALA A 31 -4.40 12.11 0.01
C ALA A 31 -5.22 13.07 -0.87
N ALA A 32 -5.97 12.55 -1.85
CA ALA A 32 -6.81 13.39 -2.71
C ALA A 32 -7.84 14.21 -1.91
N ALA A 33 -8.43 13.60 -0.87
CA ALA A 33 -9.38 14.28 0.02
C ALA A 33 -8.73 15.34 0.92
N GLN A 34 -7.40 15.33 1.02
CA GLN A 34 -6.59 16.26 1.79
C GLN A 34 -5.86 17.29 0.92
N ASP A 35 -6.27 17.43 -0.35
CA ASP A 35 -5.64 18.30 -1.36
C ASP A 35 -4.14 17.98 -1.59
N GLU A 36 -3.73 16.75 -1.29
CA GLU A 36 -2.40 16.22 -1.55
C GLU A 36 -2.31 15.54 -2.93
N VAL A 37 -1.08 15.32 -3.40
CA VAL A 37 -0.85 14.49 -4.59
C VAL A 37 -1.43 13.08 -4.32
N PRO A 38 -2.33 12.56 -5.18
CA PRO A 38 -3.10 11.34 -4.90
C PRO A 38 -2.26 10.07 -5.07
N VAL A 39 -1.33 9.86 -4.13
CA VAL A 39 -0.40 8.73 -4.10
C VAL A 39 -0.50 8.06 -2.73
N GLY A 40 -0.69 6.74 -2.77
CA GLY A 40 -0.73 5.88 -1.59
C GLY A 40 0.28 4.74 -1.72
N ALA A 41 0.87 4.34 -0.60
CA ALA A 41 1.83 3.25 -0.51
C ALA A 41 1.47 2.34 0.67
N ILE A 42 1.74 1.05 0.51
CA ILE A 42 1.62 0.05 1.57
C ILE A 42 2.87 -0.84 1.57
N ILE A 43 3.24 -1.34 2.75
CA ILE A 43 4.29 -2.34 2.90
C ILE A 43 3.64 -3.63 3.37
N VAL A 44 3.87 -4.71 2.63
CA VAL A 44 3.36 -6.04 2.94
C VAL A 44 4.53 -6.93 3.34
N HIS A 45 4.40 -7.59 4.50
CA HIS A 45 5.34 -8.59 4.97
C HIS A 45 4.58 -9.80 5.50
N ASN A 46 4.98 -11.01 5.12
CA ASN A 46 4.31 -12.26 5.50
C ASN A 46 2.78 -12.24 5.27
N HIS A 47 2.35 -11.73 4.10
CA HIS A 47 0.93 -11.59 3.72
C HIS A 47 0.11 -10.65 4.60
N GLN A 48 0.76 -9.79 5.39
CA GLN A 48 0.11 -8.79 6.23
C GLN A 48 0.60 -7.38 5.85
N ILE A 49 -0.32 -6.42 5.82
CA ILE A 49 0.03 -5.01 5.66
C ILE A 49 0.63 -4.55 6.99
N ILE A 50 1.91 -4.16 6.97
CA ILE A 50 2.63 -3.68 8.16
C ILE A 50 2.73 -2.15 8.20
N ALA A 51 2.55 -1.49 7.06
CA ALA A 51 2.49 -0.04 6.96
C ALA A 51 1.57 0.38 5.80
N ALA A 52 0.91 1.52 5.97
CA ALA A 52 0.10 2.16 4.94
C ALA A 52 0.20 3.68 5.10
N ALA A 53 0.51 4.37 4.03
CA ALA A 53 0.70 5.82 4.04
C ALA A 53 0.25 6.44 2.72
N HIS A 54 0.02 7.75 2.77
CA HIS A 54 -0.29 8.58 1.61
C HIS A 54 0.62 9.81 1.60
N ASN A 55 0.67 10.49 0.47
CA ASN A 55 1.48 11.69 0.33
C ASN A 55 1.00 12.80 1.29
N GLN A 56 1.93 13.42 2.02
CA GLN A 56 1.64 14.47 3.01
C GLN A 56 2.57 15.69 2.83
N ARG A 57 2.93 16.00 1.57
CA ARG A 57 3.91 17.04 1.24
C ARG A 57 3.41 18.43 1.61
N GLU A 58 2.16 18.71 1.29
CA GLU A 58 1.53 20.02 1.55
C GLU A 58 1.24 20.18 3.04
N GLN A 59 0.81 19.12 3.73
CA GLN A 59 0.56 19.16 5.17
C GLN A 59 1.83 19.35 5.99
N LEU A 60 2.86 18.57 5.69
CA LEU A 60 4.13 18.62 6.42
C LEU A 60 5.05 19.74 5.90
N HIS A 61 4.67 20.46 4.84
CA HIS A 61 5.49 21.45 4.13
C HIS A 61 6.88 20.90 3.79
N ASP A 62 6.96 19.59 3.57
CA ASP A 62 8.20 18.86 3.36
C ASP A 62 8.15 18.23 1.97
N PRO A 63 9.02 18.66 1.04
CA PRO A 63 9.04 18.10 -0.30
C PRO A 63 9.43 16.61 -0.32
N THR A 64 9.94 16.05 0.78
CA THR A 64 10.35 14.64 0.92
C THR A 64 9.28 13.74 1.53
N ALA A 65 8.16 14.29 2.02
CA ALA A 65 7.06 13.55 2.65
C ALA A 65 6.18 12.78 1.63
N HIS A 66 6.82 11.94 0.82
CA HIS A 66 6.17 11.02 -0.11
C HIS A 66 5.58 9.84 0.64
N ALA A 67 4.52 9.25 0.08
CA ALA A 67 3.88 8.06 0.65
C ALA A 67 4.87 6.92 0.93
N GLU A 68 5.88 6.73 0.07
CA GLU A 68 6.92 5.71 0.25
C GLU A 68 7.80 5.98 1.47
N MET A 69 8.22 7.23 1.67
CA MET A 69 9.06 7.63 2.80
C MET A 69 8.29 7.44 4.12
N ILE A 70 7.03 7.88 4.15
CA ILE A 70 6.16 7.77 5.33
C ILE A 70 5.82 6.30 5.64
N ALA A 71 5.68 5.45 4.62
CA ALA A 71 5.42 4.03 4.84
C ALA A 71 6.63 3.30 5.45
N ILE A 72 7.85 3.78 5.23
CA ILE A 72 9.10 3.15 5.68
C ILE A 72 9.48 3.57 7.12
N THR A 73 9.19 4.81 7.50
CA THR A 73 9.60 5.43 8.78
C THR A 73 8.56 5.28 9.86
#